data_AF-A0A3S1CR99-F1
#
_entry.id   AF-A0A3S1CR99-F1
#
_cell.length_a   1.000
_cell.length_b   1.000
_cell.length_c   1.000
_cell.angle_alpha   90.00
_cell.angle_beta   90.00
_cell.angle_gamma   90.00
#
_symmetry.space_group_name_H-M   'P 1'
#
loop_
_entity.id
_entity.type
_entity.pdbx_description
1 polymer ?
#
loop_
_entity_poly.entity_id
_entity_poly.type
_entity_poly.pdbx_seq_one_letter_code
_entity_poly.pdbx_strand_id
1 'polypeptide(L)'
;MLIYIETNFILGIATGREISADQLLSRANIERKIMMSSICFLEAIVALEGQQNQLNKLIESLNITIGEIQRSPQQRSSNEMSALTASKDAATNLLNQLKPSLSAAIEKVLRVAEVITPSVNSVQKRLITLF
;
A
#
# COMPACT_ATOMS: atom_id res chain seq x y z
N MET A 1 7.50 -23.71 14.26
CA MET A 1 6.72 -22.57 14.80
C MET A 1 5.73 -22.09 13.75
N LEU A 2 4.52 -21.68 14.12
CA LEU A 2 3.52 -21.15 13.20
C LEU A 2 3.49 -19.61 13.28
N ILE A 3 3.54 -18.94 12.13
CA ILE A 3 3.48 -17.48 12.03
C ILE A 3 2.26 -17.11 11.18
N TYR A 4 1.37 -16.31 11.75
CA TYR A 4 0.30 -15.66 11.02
C TYR A 4 0.73 -14.26 10.62
N ILE A 5 0.60 -13.94 9.34
CA ILE A 5 0.84 -12.61 8.80
C ILE A 5 -0.49 -11.96 8.43
N GLU A 6 -0.58 -10.64 8.62
CA GLU A 6 -1.79 -9.84 8.40
C GLU A 6 -1.60 -8.87 7.22
N THR A 7 -2.69 -8.19 6.85
CA THR A 7 -2.75 -7.17 5.79
C THR A 7 -1.63 -6.14 5.86
N ASN A 8 -1.32 -5.66 7.08
CA ASN A 8 -0.25 -4.68 7.29
C ASN A 8 1.13 -5.18 6.85
N PHE A 9 1.37 -6.49 6.87
CA PHE A 9 2.63 -7.06 6.40
C PHE A 9 2.76 -6.93 4.87
N ILE A 10 1.70 -7.22 4.11
CA ILE A 10 1.68 -7.00 2.65
C ILE A 10 1.91 -5.52 2.35
N LEU A 11 1.19 -4.63 3.04
CA LEU A 11 1.32 -3.18 2.85
C LEU A 11 2.72 -2.69 3.25
N GLY A 12 3.32 -3.25 4.30
CA GLY A 12 4.68 -2.96 4.74
C GLY A 12 5.71 -3.30 3.66
N ILE A 13 5.58 -4.47 3.03
CA ILE A 13 6.43 -4.87 1.89
C ILE A 13 6.22 -3.93 0.70
N ALA A 14 4.95 -3.72 0.31
CA ALA A 14 4.61 -2.92 -0.87
C ALA A 14 5.06 -1.46 -0.75
N THR A 15 5.15 -0.93 0.46
CA THR A 15 5.60 0.46 0.73
C THR A 15 7.07 0.55 1.13
N GLY A 16 7.81 -0.57 1.15
CA GLY A 16 9.22 -0.60 1.58
C GLY A 16 9.44 -0.34 3.07
N ARG A 17 8.38 -0.33 3.89
CA ARG A 17 8.47 -0.12 5.35
C ARG A 17 8.91 -1.38 6.09
N GLU A 18 8.70 -2.56 5.51
CA GLU A 18 9.08 -3.83 6.11
C GLU A 18 10.41 -4.36 5.52
N ILE A 19 11.52 -3.77 5.98
CA ILE A 19 12.88 -4.07 5.47
C ILE A 19 13.29 -5.51 5.78
N SER A 20 12.76 -6.08 6.87
CA SER A 20 13.05 -7.46 7.30
C SER A 20 12.13 -8.51 6.67
N ALA A 21 11.19 -8.12 5.80
CA ALA A 21 10.25 -9.05 5.18
C ALA A 21 10.95 -10.17 4.40
N ASP A 22 11.96 -9.84 3.60
CA ASP A 22 12.67 -10.84 2.80
C ASP A 22 13.42 -11.85 3.68
N GLN A 23 13.92 -11.43 4.85
CA GLN A 23 14.53 -12.34 5.84
C GLN A 23 13.49 -13.25 6.51
N LEU A 24 12.30 -12.72 6.82
CA LEU A 24 11.21 -13.49 7.41
C LEU A 24 10.67 -14.53 6.42
N LEU A 25 10.47 -14.13 5.16
CA LEU A 25 9.92 -14.97 4.10
C LEU A 25 10.92 -16.02 3.59
N SER A 26 12.23 -15.70 3.56
CA SER A 26 13.27 -16.65 3.13
C SER A 26 13.51 -17.82 4.11
N ARG A 27 13.09 -17.67 5.37
CA ARG A 27 13.16 -18.74 6.39
C ARG A 27 11.89 -19.58 6.48
N ALA A 28 10.89 -19.30 5.65
CA ALA A 28 9.74 -20.16 5.48
C ALA A 28 10.20 -21.53 4.98
N ASN A 29 9.64 -22.61 5.52
CA ASN A 29 9.89 -24.03 5.17
C ASN A 29 11.07 -24.74 5.86
N ILE A 30 11.99 -24.05 6.54
CA ILE A 30 13.07 -24.72 7.30
C ILE A 30 12.69 -24.84 8.79
N GLU A 31 12.09 -23.80 9.38
CA GLU A 31 11.77 -23.77 10.83
C GLU A 31 10.35 -23.25 11.14
N ARG A 32 9.73 -22.61 10.14
CA ARG A 32 8.53 -21.79 10.31
C ARG A 32 7.52 -22.08 9.21
N LYS A 33 6.28 -22.30 9.61
CA LYS A 33 5.13 -22.35 8.71
C LYS A 33 4.48 -20.96 8.72
N ILE A 34 4.39 -20.33 7.55
CA ILE A 34 3.74 -19.03 7.40
C ILE A 34 2.32 -19.27 6.91
N MET A 35 1.36 -18.61 7.55
CA MET A 35 -0.05 -18.67 7.19
C MET A 35 -0.62 -17.26 7.02
N MET A 36 -1.50 -17.11 6.04
CA MET A 36 -2.22 -15.85 5.80
C MET A 36 -3.67 -16.12 5.43
N SER A 37 -4.59 -15.30 5.92
CA SER A 37 -5.97 -15.39 5.46
C SER A 37 -6.12 -14.82 4.06
N SER A 38 -6.95 -15.45 3.22
CA SER A 38 -7.27 -14.91 1.89
C SER A 38 -7.91 -13.51 1.95
N ILE A 39 -8.59 -13.18 3.05
CA ILE A 39 -9.17 -11.85 3.29
C ILE A 39 -8.10 -10.75 3.33
N CYS A 40 -6.90 -11.05 3.83
CA CYS A 40 -5.84 -10.05 3.95
C CYS A 40 -5.37 -9.52 2.59
N PHE A 41 -5.43 -10.33 1.53
CA PHE A 41 -5.13 -9.86 0.17
C PHE A 41 -6.19 -8.87 -0.33
N LEU A 42 -7.47 -9.16 -0.06
CA LEU A 42 -8.56 -8.26 -0.41
C LEU A 42 -8.44 -6.93 0.34
N GLU A 43 -8.19 -6.98 1.65
CA GLU A 43 -7.98 -5.77 2.45
C GLU A 43 -6.81 -4.93 1.94
N ALA A 44 -5.72 -5.58 1.51
CA ALA A 44 -4.56 -4.87 0.94
C ALA A 44 -4.90 -4.20 -0.41
N ILE A 45 -5.72 -4.82 -1.25
CA ILE A 45 -6.23 -4.24 -2.50
C ILE A 45 -7.12 -3.03 -2.20
N VAL A 46 -8.07 -3.16 -1.28
CA VAL A 46 -8.95 -2.04 -0.88
C VAL A 46 -8.14 -0.88 -0.30
N ALA A 47 -7.12 -1.18 0.52
CA ALA A 47 -6.22 -0.15 1.05
C ALA A 47 -5.45 0.57 -0.08
N LEU A 48 -5.05 -0.14 -1.14
CA LEU A 48 -4.40 0.44 -2.31
C LEU A 48 -5.32 1.42 -3.05
N GLU A 49 -6.58 1.05 -3.27
CA GLU A 49 -7.58 1.92 -3.90
C GLU A 49 -7.76 3.21 -3.09
N GLY A 50 -7.82 3.09 -1.75
CA GLY A 50 -7.84 4.24 -0.85
C GLY A 50 -6.63 5.17 -1.04
N GLN A 51 -5.42 4.60 -1.11
CA GLN A 51 -4.18 5.37 -1.34
C GLN A 51 -4.14 6.02 -2.73
N GLN A 52 -4.56 5.31 -3.78
CA GLN A 52 -4.65 5.86 -5.13
C GLN A 52 -5.58 7.07 -5.17
N ASN A 53 -6.75 6.97 -4.54
CA ASN A 53 -7.70 8.07 -4.44
C ASN A 53 -7.12 9.29 -3.71
N GLN A 54 -6.35 9.08 -2.64
CA GLN A 54 -5.68 10.15 -1.91
C GLN A 54 -4.60 10.83 -2.77
N LEU A 55 -3.78 10.06 -3.49
CA LEU A 55 -2.75 10.61 -4.37
C LEU A 55 -3.34 11.38 -5.55
N ASN A 56 -4.42 10.88 -6.16
CA ASN A 56 -5.11 11.59 -7.24
C ASN A 56 -5.60 12.97 -6.77
N LYS A 57 -6.24 13.04 -5.59
CA LYS A 57 -6.68 14.31 -4.99
C LYS A 57 -5.53 15.27 -4.71
N LEU A 58 -4.40 14.74 -4.22
CA LEU A 58 -3.19 15.53 -3.99
C LEU A 58 -2.64 16.10 -5.31
N ILE A 59 -2.51 15.27 -6.34
CA ILE A 59 -2.02 15.68 -7.66
C ILE A 59 -2.92 16.75 -8.27
N GLU A 60 -4.24 16.58 -8.17
CA GLU A 60 -5.22 17.57 -8.62
C GLU A 60 -5.03 18.92 -7.89
N SER A 61 -4.93 18.88 -6.56
CA SER A 61 -4.72 20.07 -5.73
C SER A 61 -3.42 20.79 -6.11
N LEU A 62 -2.33 20.04 -6.31
CA LEU A 62 -1.04 20.60 -6.73
C LEU A 62 -1.13 21.23 -8.14
N ASN A 63 -1.85 20.62 -9.08
CA ASN A 63 -2.06 21.20 -10.40
C ASN A 63 -2.82 22.54 -10.34
N ILE A 64 -3.83 22.64 -9.48
CA ILE A 64 -4.59 23.88 -9.27
C ILE A 64 -3.65 24.97 -8.73
N THR A 65 -2.94 24.70 -7.63
CA THR A 65 -2.03 25.66 -7.00
C THR A 65 -0.91 26.10 -7.95
N ILE A 66 -0.31 25.16 -8.69
CA ILE A 66 0.69 25.48 -9.73
C ILE A 66 0.10 26.42 -10.79
N GLY A 67 -1.12 26.15 -11.25
CA GLY A 67 -1.80 26.99 -12.24
C GLY A 67 -2.11 28.41 -11.74
N GLU A 68 -2.48 28.55 -10.47
CA GLU A 68 -2.75 29.85 -9.83
C GLU A 68 -1.48 30.71 -9.69
N ILE A 69 -0.37 30.10 -9.25
CA ILE A 69 0.93 30.77 -9.13
C ILE A 69 1.49 31.17 -10.50
N GLN A 70 1.28 30.33 -11.53
CA GLN A 70 1.68 30.66 -12.89
C GLN A 70 0.92 31.87 -13.44
N ARG A 71 -0.36 32.05 -13.10
CA ARG A 71 -1.17 33.20 -13.55
C ARG A 71 -0.92 34.49 -12.77
N SER A 72 -0.29 34.42 -11.60
CA SER A 72 -0.04 35.56 -10.71
C SER A 72 1.45 35.97 -10.69
N PRO A 73 1.91 36.88 -11.56
CA PRO A 73 3.33 37.23 -11.70
C PRO A 73 3.95 37.94 -10.48
N GLN A 74 3.15 38.34 -9.48
CA GLN A 74 3.59 39.18 -8.36
C GLN A 74 4.07 38.40 -7.12
N GLN A 75 3.92 37.07 -7.06
CA GLN A 75 4.26 36.25 -5.87
C GLN A 75 5.12 35.01 -6.19
N ARG A 76 6.07 35.11 -7.13
CA ARG A 76 6.91 33.96 -7.48
C ARG A 76 8.21 33.94 -6.68
N SER A 77 8.27 33.09 -5.66
CA SER A 77 9.54 32.52 -5.23
C SER A 77 9.86 31.34 -6.15
N SER A 78 10.99 31.38 -6.86
CA SER A 78 11.44 30.25 -7.72
C SER A 78 11.47 28.92 -6.96
N ASN A 79 11.78 28.97 -5.66
CA ASN A 79 11.92 27.80 -4.81
C ASN A 79 10.58 27.13 -4.51
N GLU A 80 9.51 27.92 -4.34
CA GLU A 80 8.17 27.40 -4.07
C GLU A 80 7.60 26.66 -5.28
N MET A 81 7.76 27.24 -6.46
CA MET A 81 7.33 26.62 -7.72
C MET A 81 8.09 25.30 -7.97
N SER A 82 9.40 25.28 -7.74
CA SER A 82 10.21 24.07 -7.82
C SER A 82 9.76 23.00 -6.82
N ALA A 83 9.45 23.38 -5.58
CA ALA A 83 8.99 22.44 -4.55
C ALA A 83 7.62 21.83 -4.87
N LEU A 84 6.67 22.63 -5.37
CA LEU A 84 5.35 22.16 -5.80
C LEU A 84 5.45 21.19 -6.98
N THR A 85 6.30 21.51 -7.95
CA THR A 85 6.55 20.67 -9.12
C THR A 85 7.18 19.34 -8.69
N ALA A 86 8.23 19.37 -7.86
CA ALA A 86 8.88 18.17 -7.35
C ALA A 86 7.91 17.30 -6.52
N SER A 87 7.03 17.92 -5.73
CA SER A 87 6.02 17.20 -4.93
C SER A 87 4.99 16.50 -5.82
N LYS A 88 4.55 17.16 -6.90
CA LYS A 88 3.65 16.56 -7.89
C LYS A 88 4.31 15.38 -8.60
N ASP A 89 5.56 15.53 -9.00
CA ASP A 89 6.31 14.47 -9.68
C ASP A 89 6.50 13.27 -8.74
N ALA A 90 6.84 13.52 -7.47
CA ALA A 90 6.94 12.49 -6.45
C ALA A 90 5.60 11.76 -6.22
N ALA A 91 4.49 12.49 -6.11
CA ALA A 91 3.17 11.91 -5.94
C ALA A 91 2.74 11.06 -7.16
N THR A 92 3.03 11.55 -8.37
CA THR A 92 2.76 10.84 -9.63
C THR A 92 3.59 9.57 -9.73
N ASN A 93 4.87 9.63 -9.37
CA ASN A 93 5.74 8.46 -9.34
C ASN A 93 5.24 7.43 -8.32
N LEU A 94 4.86 7.86 -7.12
CA LEU A 94 4.31 6.96 -6.12
C LEU A 94 3.02 6.29 -6.62
N LEU A 95 2.11 7.06 -7.22
CA LEU A 95 0.87 6.53 -7.80
C LEU A 95 1.14 5.43 -8.85
N ASN A 96 2.11 5.66 -9.73
CA ASN A 96 2.50 4.70 -10.76
C ASN A 96 3.14 3.43 -10.18
N GLN A 97 3.80 3.53 -9.02
CA GLN A 97 4.46 2.41 -8.35
C GLN A 97 3.55 1.62 -7.41
N LEU A 98 2.42 2.18 -6.98
CA LEU A 98 1.51 1.53 -6.03
C LEU A 98 1.08 0.12 -6.47
N LYS A 99 0.49 0.00 -7.67
CA LYS A 99 -0.02 -1.30 -8.16
C LYS A 99 1.11 -2.32 -8.41
N PRO A 100 2.20 -1.99 -9.12
CA PRO A 100 3.34 -2.89 -9.27
C PRO A 100 3.91 -3.37 -7.93
N SER A 101 4.06 -2.45 -6.96
CA SER A 101 4.65 -2.78 -5.65
C SER A 101 3.74 -3.68 -4.82
N LEU A 102 2.42 -3.46 -4.84
CA LEU A 102 1.47 -4.35 -4.19
C LEU A 102 1.46 -5.73 -4.85
N SER A 103 1.42 -5.79 -6.19
CA SER A 103 1.44 -7.08 -6.91
C SER A 103 2.67 -7.90 -6.54
N ALA A 104 3.85 -7.26 -6.55
CA ALA A 104 5.10 -7.90 -6.17
C ALA A 104 5.08 -8.39 -4.71
N ALA A 105 4.52 -7.60 -3.78
CA ALA A 105 4.39 -8.00 -2.38
C ALA A 105 3.46 -9.22 -2.20
N ILE A 106 2.31 -9.22 -2.89
CA ILE A 106 1.36 -10.34 -2.88
C ILE A 106 2.02 -11.59 -3.44
N GLU A 107 2.69 -11.50 -4.58
CA GLU A 107 3.40 -12.63 -5.19
C GLU A 107 4.48 -13.19 -4.27
N LYS A 108 5.28 -12.33 -3.63
CA LYS A 108 6.29 -12.75 -2.65
C LYS A 108 5.67 -13.57 -1.53
N VAL A 109 4.54 -13.10 -0.98
CA VAL A 109 3.85 -13.80 0.11
C VAL A 109 3.24 -15.12 -0.37
N LEU A 110 2.55 -15.13 -1.51
CA LEU A 110 1.91 -16.34 -2.06
C LEU A 110 2.90 -17.47 -2.37
N ARG A 111 4.16 -17.14 -2.64
CA ARG A 111 5.21 -18.15 -2.87
C ARG A 111 5.57 -18.96 -1.62
N VAL A 112 5.31 -18.44 -0.43
CA VAL A 112 5.82 -19.04 0.83
C VAL A 112 4.77 -19.23 1.92
N ALA A 113 3.67 -18.46 1.88
CA ALA A 113 2.61 -18.56 2.87
C ALA A 113 1.53 -19.55 2.42
N GLU A 114 1.08 -20.39 3.35
CA GLU A 114 -0.14 -21.15 3.16
C GLU A 114 -1.34 -20.22 3.31
N VAL A 115 -2.16 -20.15 2.27
CA VAL A 115 -3.36 -19.31 2.26
C VAL A 115 -4.53 -20.07 2.87
N ILE A 116 -5.12 -19.50 3.91
CA ILE A 116 -6.31 -20.03 4.57
C ILE A 116 -7.52 -19.23 4.11
N THR A 117 -8.47 -19.92 3.50
CA THR A 117 -9.77 -19.33 3.15
C THR A 117 -10.73 -19.45 4.34
N PRO A 118 -11.21 -18.34 4.92
CA PRO A 118 -12.16 -18.40 6.01
C PRO A 118 -13.47 -19.03 5.57
N SER A 119 -14.07 -19.88 6.40
CA SER A 119 -15.41 -20.39 6.15
C SER A 119 -16.46 -19.31 6.41
N VAL A 120 -17.59 -19.40 5.70
CA VAL A 120 -18.76 -18.51 5.88
C VAL A 120 -19.16 -18.39 7.36
N ASN A 121 -19.20 -19.51 8.07
CA ASN A 121 -19.52 -19.55 9.50
C ASN A 121 -18.53 -18.75 10.37
N SER A 122 -17.25 -18.71 9.99
CA SER A 122 -16.23 -17.98 10.73
C SER A 122 -16.38 -16.46 10.54
N VAL A 123 -16.74 -16.05 9.31
CA VAL A 123 -17.02 -14.64 9.00
C VAL A 123 -18.30 -14.17 9.69
N GLN A 124 -19.37 -14.96 9.63
CA GLN A 124 -20.66 -14.61 10.23
C GLN A 124 -20.58 -14.43 11.76
N LYS A 125 -19.86 -15.33 12.46
CA LYS A 125 -19.64 -15.19 13.91
C LYS A 125 -18.93 -13.87 14.27
N ARG A 126 -17.95 -13.45 13.46
CA ARG A 126 -17.22 -12.18 13.68
C ARG A 126 -18.13 -10.97 13.48
N LEU A 127 -18.97 -10.97 12.44
CA LEU A 127 -19.93 -9.89 12.18
C LEU A 127 -20.94 -9.72 13.32
N ILE A 128 -21.47 -10.83 13.86
CA ILE A 128 -22.40 -10.80 15.01
C ILE A 128 -21.72 -10.28 16.29
N THR A 129 -20.40 -10.37 16.40
CA THR A 129 -19.68 -9.86 17.59
C THR A 129 -19.31 -8.38 17.47
N LEU A 130 -19.39 -7.80 16.26
CA LEU A 130 -19.05 -6.40 15.98
C LEU A 130 -20.27 -5.47 15.95
N PHE A 131 -21.49 -6.02 16.03
CA PHE A 131 -22.77 -5.33 16.08
C PHE A 131 -23.58 -5.80 17.29
#